data_AF-A0A317JA42-F1
#
_entry.id   AF-A0A317JA42-F1
#
_cell.length_a   1.000
_cell.length_b   1.000
_cell.length_c   1.000
_cell.angle_alpha   90.00
_cell.angle_beta   90.00
_cell.angle_gamma   90.00
#
_symmetry.space_group_name_H-M   'P 1'
#
loop_
_entity.id
_entity.type
_entity.pdbx_description
1 polymer ?
#
loop_
_entity_poly.entity_id
_entity_poly.type
_entity_poly.pdbx_seq_one_letter_code
_entity_poly.pdbx_strand_id
1 'polypeptide(L)'
;MRAYRYQTPHGIAVTRTASKVNFRRGLKHLLRDLDRHRGIYLSSGYEYPGRYSRWDIASTCPPLEIVSYDREVQFRPLNERGRKILEIFKPVLGAHPQWEEFEFQPQLMRGRLKPLPELFPEEERSKQPSAFSLFRALIEEFRGEEDSRLGLVGAFGYDLLFQFEPIEKKLPRSGHKDLHLFLCDDIWFMDRKKEQIERFQYDFALEEISTAGLKREGETVRRPAKQAAGPIVSDHTPEEYMAKV
;
A
#
# COMPACT_ATOMS: atom_id res chain seq x y z
N MET A 1 15.18 -3.63 22.20
CA MET A 1 14.86 -2.78 21.05
C MET A 1 16.14 -2.67 20.23
N ARG A 2 16.09 -2.92 18.92
CA ARG A 2 17.28 -2.83 18.04
C ARG A 2 17.02 -1.73 17.02
N ALA A 3 17.92 -0.76 16.93
CA ALA A 3 17.85 0.31 15.94
C ALA A 3 18.81 -0.01 14.78
N TYR A 4 18.34 0.18 13.56
CA TYR A 4 19.12 0.10 12.33
C TYR A 4 18.99 1.42 11.59
N ARG A 5 20.10 1.92 11.04
CA ARG A 5 20.14 3.20 10.32
C ARG A 5 20.88 3.04 9.00
N TYR A 6 20.32 3.61 7.95
CA TYR A 6 20.95 3.66 6.64
C TYR A 6 20.51 4.92 5.89
N GLN A 7 21.20 5.22 4.79
CA GLN A 7 20.84 6.29 3.86
C GLN A 7 20.45 5.68 2.51
N THR A 8 19.39 6.22 1.93
CA THR A 8 18.92 5.87 0.58
C THR A 8 19.71 6.61 -0.51
N PRO A 9 19.56 6.27 -1.81
CA PRO A 9 20.26 6.94 -2.90
C PRO A 9 20.03 8.46 -2.96
N HIS A 10 18.83 8.96 -2.64
CA HIS A 10 18.58 10.41 -2.57
C HIS A 10 18.91 11.03 -1.20
N GLY A 11 19.64 10.32 -0.33
CA GLY A 11 20.11 10.84 0.95
C GLY A 11 19.08 10.83 2.08
N ILE A 12 17.96 10.11 1.91
CA ILE A 12 16.95 9.95 2.97
C ILE A 12 17.56 9.09 4.07
N ALA A 13 17.72 9.66 5.25
CA ALA A 13 18.11 8.93 6.45
C ALA A 13 16.90 8.14 6.98
N VAL A 14 17.03 6.83 7.04
CA VAL A 14 15.99 5.92 7.54
C VAL A 14 16.45 5.31 8.85
N THR A 15 15.61 5.40 9.88
CA THR A 15 15.81 4.72 11.16
C THR A 15 14.72 3.67 11.36
N ARG A 16 15.10 2.40 11.38
CA ARG A 16 14.21 1.28 11.74
C ARG A 16 14.43 0.91 13.20
N THR A 17 13.35 0.82 13.96
CA THR A 17 13.33 0.30 15.33
C THR A 17 12.55 -1.00 15.37
N ALA A 18 13.22 -2.09 15.76
CA ALA A 18 12.62 -3.40 15.93
C ALA A 18 12.42 -3.72 17.42
N SER A 19 11.25 -4.25 17.76
CA SER A 19 10.92 -4.70 19.12
C SER A 19 10.10 -5.99 19.10
N LYS A 20 10.30 -6.83 20.13
CA LYS A 20 9.50 -8.02 20.36
C LYS A 20 8.35 -7.68 21.29
N VAL A 21 7.19 -8.26 21.02
CA VAL A 21 5.98 -8.08 21.83
C VAL A 21 5.49 -9.42 22.34
N ASN A 22 4.85 -9.40 23.50
CA ASN A 22 4.37 -10.59 24.16
C ASN A 22 3.31 -11.28 23.28
N PHE A 23 3.66 -12.47 22.78
CA PHE A 23 2.78 -13.27 21.91
C PHE A 23 1.41 -13.56 22.53
N ARG A 24 1.35 -13.82 23.85
CA ARG A 24 0.08 -14.09 24.56
C ARG A 24 -0.88 -12.90 24.54
N ARG A 25 -0.36 -11.66 24.45
CA ARG A 25 -1.21 -10.47 24.29
C ARG A 25 -1.82 -10.38 22.88
N GLY A 26 -1.17 -10.98 21.89
CA GLY A 26 -1.63 -11.01 20.50
C GLY A 26 -1.76 -9.61 19.88
N LEU A 27 -2.48 -9.55 18.75
CA LEU A 27 -2.75 -8.31 18.01
C LEU A 27 -4.18 -7.77 18.22
N LYS A 28 -4.87 -8.21 19.30
CA LYS A 28 -6.28 -7.83 19.57
C LYS A 28 -6.50 -6.32 19.69
N HIS A 29 -5.51 -5.58 20.19
CA HIS A 29 -5.60 -4.13 20.30
C HIS A 29 -5.60 -3.47 18.91
N LEU A 30 -4.77 -3.92 17.98
CA LEU A 30 -4.75 -3.43 16.59
C LEU A 30 -6.07 -3.68 15.87
N LEU A 31 -6.74 -4.81 16.13
CA LEU A 31 -8.08 -5.06 15.56
C LEU A 31 -9.10 -4.00 16.02
N ARG A 32 -9.05 -3.59 17.30
CA ARG A 32 -9.92 -2.51 17.81
C ARG A 32 -9.56 -1.15 17.24
N ASP A 33 -8.28 -0.92 16.98
CA ASP A 33 -7.82 0.30 16.32
C ASP A 33 -8.31 0.33 14.87
N LEU A 34 -8.27 -0.81 14.16
CA LEU A 34 -8.79 -0.95 12.79
C LEU A 34 -10.30 -0.78 12.67
N ASP A 35 -11.07 -1.02 13.74
CA ASP A 35 -12.50 -0.67 13.77
C ASP A 35 -12.72 0.85 13.69
N ARG A 36 -11.70 1.67 13.97
CA ARG A 36 -11.79 3.13 14.10
C ARG A 36 -10.82 3.89 13.20
N HIS A 37 -9.75 3.28 12.72
CA HIS A 37 -8.68 3.93 11.98
C HIS A 37 -8.35 3.12 10.73
N ARG A 38 -7.82 3.81 9.71
CA ARG A 38 -7.31 3.14 8.51
C ARG A 38 -6.12 2.26 8.86
N GLY A 39 -5.95 1.19 8.10
CA GLY A 39 -4.85 0.25 8.26
C GLY A 39 -5.13 -1.06 7.54
N ILE A 40 -4.31 -2.06 7.84
CA ILE A 40 -4.37 -3.39 7.24
C ILE A 40 -4.29 -4.47 8.30
N TYR A 41 -4.97 -5.58 8.04
CA TYR A 41 -4.79 -6.85 8.75
C TYR A 41 -4.86 -7.97 7.74
N LEU A 42 -3.73 -8.63 7.51
CA LEU A 42 -3.61 -9.78 6.62
C LEU A 42 -3.38 -11.01 7.49
N SER A 43 -4.22 -12.04 7.36
CA SER A 43 -4.12 -13.25 8.16
C SER A 43 -4.04 -14.47 7.27
N SER A 44 -3.03 -15.30 7.51
CA SER A 44 -2.91 -16.63 6.92
C SER A 44 -3.08 -17.67 8.01
N GLY A 45 -4.25 -18.31 8.03
CA GLY A 45 -4.54 -19.46 8.91
C GLY A 45 -4.04 -20.79 8.35
N TYR A 46 -3.58 -20.82 7.10
CA TYR A 46 -3.26 -22.04 6.37
C TYR A 46 -1.74 -22.26 6.30
N GLU A 47 -1.32 -23.50 6.51
CA GLU A 47 0.07 -23.91 6.32
C GLU A 47 0.11 -24.99 5.25
N TYR A 48 0.92 -24.73 4.22
CA TYR A 48 1.36 -25.76 3.28
C TYR A 48 2.88 -25.73 3.29
N PRO A 49 3.57 -26.86 3.57
CA PRO A 49 5.02 -26.89 3.67
C PRO A 49 5.69 -26.23 2.47
N GLY A 50 6.54 -25.23 2.75
CA GLY A 50 7.30 -24.52 1.72
C GLY A 50 6.51 -23.51 0.85
N ARG A 51 5.19 -23.33 1.05
CA ARG A 51 4.38 -22.38 0.26
C ARG A 51 3.60 -21.36 1.08
N TYR A 52 3.01 -21.75 2.20
CA TYR A 52 2.23 -20.84 3.04
C TYR A 52 2.69 -20.91 4.49
N SER A 53 2.96 -19.74 5.07
CA SER A 53 3.30 -19.59 6.48
C SER A 53 2.11 -19.04 7.26
N ARG A 54 2.00 -19.42 8.53
CA ARG A 54 0.95 -18.93 9.45
C ARG A 54 1.34 -17.57 10.01
N TRP A 55 1.17 -16.54 9.20
CA TRP A 55 1.56 -15.18 9.54
C TRP A 55 0.33 -14.30 9.63
N ASP A 56 0.29 -13.45 10.64
CA ASP A 56 -0.56 -12.27 10.63
C ASP A 56 0.30 -11.03 10.49
N ILE A 57 -0.08 -10.13 9.60
CA ILE A 57 0.58 -8.85 9.34
C ILE A 57 -0.43 -7.74 9.62
N ALA A 58 -0.06 -6.77 10.43
CA ALA A 58 -0.95 -5.69 10.82
C ALA A 58 -0.24 -4.34 10.86
N SER A 59 -0.94 -3.30 10.42
CA SER A 59 -0.49 -1.90 10.55
C SER A 59 -1.71 -1.00 10.71
N THR A 60 -1.62 0.03 11.53
CA THR A 60 -2.71 0.95 11.87
C THR A 60 -2.22 2.38 11.79
N CYS A 61 -3.12 3.32 11.48
CA CYS A 61 -2.79 4.74 11.35
C CYS A 61 -1.62 5.00 10.38
N PRO A 62 -1.65 4.43 9.15
CA PRO A 62 -0.57 4.63 8.20
C PRO A 62 -0.43 6.12 7.86
N PRO A 63 0.79 6.64 7.69
CA PRO A 63 1.01 8.05 7.38
C PRO A 63 0.54 8.45 5.98
N LEU A 64 0.56 7.53 5.02
CA LEU A 64 0.33 7.84 3.61
C LEU A 64 -0.56 6.78 2.97
N GLU A 65 -1.51 7.23 2.15
CA GLU A 65 -2.19 6.37 1.19
C GLU A 65 -1.82 6.71 -0.24
N ILE A 66 -1.79 5.69 -1.10
CA ILE A 66 -1.57 5.81 -2.52
C ILE A 66 -2.78 5.22 -3.23
N VAL A 67 -3.41 6.01 -4.08
CA VAL A 67 -4.61 5.62 -4.82
C VAL A 67 -4.40 5.89 -6.31
N SER A 68 -4.85 4.98 -7.17
CA SER A 68 -4.90 5.23 -8.61
C SER A 68 -6.29 5.03 -9.20
N TYR A 69 -6.56 5.80 -10.24
CA TYR A 69 -7.74 5.72 -11.10
C TYR A 69 -7.28 5.90 -12.53
N ASP A 70 -7.35 4.84 -13.32
CA ASP A 70 -6.77 4.82 -14.66
C ASP A 70 -5.32 5.34 -14.61
N ARG A 71 -4.96 6.34 -15.41
CA ARG A 71 -3.60 6.92 -15.40
C ARG A 71 -3.34 7.93 -14.30
N GLU A 72 -4.32 8.29 -13.49
CA GLU A 72 -4.12 9.20 -12.35
C GLU A 72 -3.57 8.43 -11.14
N VAL A 73 -2.51 8.95 -10.54
CA VAL A 73 -1.96 8.43 -9.28
C VAL A 73 -1.90 9.56 -8.26
N GLN A 74 -2.28 9.25 -7.02
CA GLN A 74 -2.38 10.21 -5.93
C GLN A 74 -1.76 9.64 -4.66
N PHE A 75 -0.80 10.37 -4.08
CA PHE A 75 -0.22 10.14 -2.76
C PHE A 75 -0.82 11.16 -1.80
N ARG A 76 -1.54 10.67 -0.79
CA ARG A 76 -2.33 11.49 0.13
C ARG A 76 -1.85 11.26 1.56
N PRO A 77 -1.37 12.31 2.25
CA PRO A 77 -0.98 12.21 3.65
C PRO A 77 -2.22 12.06 4.52
N LEU A 78 -2.16 11.13 5.48
CA LEU A 78 -3.24 10.82 6.42
C LEU A 78 -3.03 11.41 7.82
N ASN A 79 -1.83 11.95 8.08
CA ASN A 79 -1.45 12.61 9.32
C ASN A 79 -0.22 13.50 9.06
N GLU A 80 0.30 14.15 10.11
CA GLU A 80 1.46 15.04 10.00
C GLU A 80 2.73 14.30 9.53
N ARG A 81 2.93 13.04 9.94
CA ARG A 81 4.04 12.21 9.44
C ARG A 81 3.94 12.01 7.93
N GLY A 82 2.73 11.77 7.44
CA GLY A 82 2.42 11.67 6.01
C GLY A 82 2.84 12.89 5.22
N ARG A 83 2.58 14.10 5.73
CA ARG A 83 2.96 15.35 5.06
C ARG A 83 4.48 15.44 4.92
N LYS A 84 5.21 15.16 5.99
CA LYS A 84 6.69 15.14 5.97
C LYS A 84 7.23 14.08 5.01
N ILE A 85 6.66 12.87 5.03
CA ILE A 85 7.04 11.80 4.09
C ILE A 85 6.77 12.22 2.64
N LEU A 86 5.68 12.93 2.37
CA LEU A 86 5.35 13.41 1.04
C LEU A 86 6.39 14.43 0.52
N GLU A 87 6.84 15.35 1.38
CA GLU A 87 7.93 16.28 1.07
C GLU A 87 9.24 15.53 0.80
N ILE A 88 9.56 14.49 1.61
CA ILE A 88 10.73 13.61 1.44
C ILE A 88 10.64 12.81 0.12
N PHE A 89 9.46 12.38 -0.30
CA PHE A 89 9.27 11.61 -1.54
C PHE A 89 9.31 12.50 -2.80
N LYS A 90 9.13 13.82 -2.66
CA LYS A 90 9.13 14.76 -3.78
C LYS A 90 10.40 14.68 -4.64
N PRO A 91 11.64 14.70 -4.12
CA PRO A 91 12.84 14.56 -4.94
C PRO A 91 12.92 13.22 -5.67
N VAL A 92 12.36 12.15 -5.08
CA VAL A 92 12.37 10.79 -5.67
C VAL A 92 11.36 10.66 -6.81
N LEU A 93 10.17 11.23 -6.65
CA LEU A 93 9.04 11.02 -7.56
C LEU A 93 8.75 12.18 -8.49
N GLY A 94 9.10 13.42 -8.13
CA GLY A 94 8.66 14.61 -8.85
C GLY A 94 9.26 14.75 -10.25
N ALA A 95 10.49 14.29 -10.44
CA ALA A 95 11.16 14.29 -11.75
C ALA A 95 10.99 12.96 -12.50
N HIS A 96 10.11 12.07 -12.04
CA HIS A 96 10.00 10.73 -12.60
C HIS A 96 9.51 10.77 -14.06
N PRO A 97 10.19 10.10 -15.00
CA PRO A 97 9.98 10.30 -16.45
C PRO A 97 8.64 9.78 -16.98
N GLN A 98 7.90 9.01 -16.17
CA GLN A 98 6.60 8.45 -16.55
C GLN A 98 5.43 9.41 -16.31
N TRP A 99 5.67 10.56 -15.64
CA TRP A 99 4.65 11.60 -15.55
C TRP A 99 4.43 12.26 -16.90
N GLU A 100 3.17 12.41 -17.27
CA GLU A 100 2.71 13.35 -18.30
C GLU A 100 2.46 14.71 -17.65
N GLU A 101 1.78 14.70 -16.49
CA GLU A 101 1.53 15.86 -15.64
C GLU A 101 1.83 15.50 -14.20
N PHE A 102 2.41 16.44 -13.46
CA PHE A 102 2.73 16.27 -12.06
C PHE A 102 2.41 17.55 -11.30
N GLU A 103 1.78 17.37 -10.13
CA GLU A 103 1.46 18.44 -9.22
C GLU A 103 1.83 18.04 -7.80
N PHE A 104 2.46 18.97 -7.09
CA PHE A 104 2.82 18.82 -5.69
C PHE A 104 2.22 19.95 -4.87
N GLN A 105 1.42 19.58 -3.88
CA GLN A 105 0.91 20.45 -2.84
C GLN A 105 1.20 19.81 -1.47
N PRO A 106 1.25 20.59 -0.37
CA PRO A 106 1.54 20.05 0.96
C PRO A 106 0.59 18.93 1.45
N GLN A 107 -0.61 18.83 0.89
CA GLN A 107 -1.62 17.80 1.23
C GLN A 107 -1.87 16.79 0.11
N LEU A 108 -1.15 16.86 -1.02
CA LEU A 108 -1.39 16.00 -2.16
C LEU A 108 -0.20 16.04 -3.12
N MET A 109 0.35 14.87 -3.43
CA MET A 109 1.19 14.69 -4.61
C MET A 109 0.37 13.87 -5.60
N ARG A 110 0.07 14.43 -6.76
CA ARG A 110 -0.70 13.75 -7.79
C ARG A 110 -0.10 13.95 -9.16
N GLY A 111 -0.42 13.06 -10.07
CA GLY A 111 -0.06 13.23 -11.46
C GLY A 111 -0.84 12.30 -12.35
N ARG A 112 -0.76 12.60 -13.64
CA ARG A 112 -1.27 11.75 -14.72
C ARG A 112 -0.08 11.10 -15.40
N LEU A 113 -0.11 9.78 -15.52
CA LEU A 113 0.92 9.01 -16.20
C LEU A 113 0.78 9.12 -17.72
N LYS A 114 1.92 9.04 -18.42
CA LYS A 114 1.95 8.95 -19.88
C LYS A 114 1.06 7.80 -20.36
N PRO A 115 0.40 7.94 -21.52
CA PRO A 115 -0.37 6.84 -22.08
C PRO A 115 0.57 5.68 -22.45
N LEU A 116 0.00 4.47 -22.47
CA LEU A 116 0.67 3.31 -23.04
C LEU A 116 1.05 3.61 -24.50
N PRO A 117 2.31 3.41 -24.93
CA PRO A 117 2.68 3.56 -26.33
C PRO A 117 1.89 2.60 -27.21
N GLU A 118 1.62 3.00 -28.47
CA GLU A 118 0.88 2.17 -29.43
C GLU A 118 1.61 0.87 -29.76
N LEU A 119 2.95 0.93 -29.82
CA LEU A 119 3.81 -0.22 -30.14
C LEU A 119 5.00 -0.26 -29.18
N PHE A 120 5.24 -1.43 -28.59
CA PHE A 120 6.40 -1.74 -27.78
C PHE A 120 6.63 -3.27 -27.80
N PRO A 121 7.86 -3.75 -27.56
CA PRO A 121 8.13 -5.18 -27.43
C PRO A 121 7.47 -5.77 -26.17
N GLU A 122 6.95 -6.99 -26.26
CA GLU A 122 6.23 -7.65 -25.16
C GLU A 122 7.04 -7.70 -23.86
N GLU A 123 8.35 -7.92 -23.96
CA GLU A 123 9.28 -7.95 -22.84
C GLU A 123 9.34 -6.63 -22.04
N GLU A 124 8.96 -5.50 -22.67
CA GLU A 124 8.91 -4.19 -22.05
C GLU A 124 7.51 -3.86 -21.47
N ARG A 125 6.49 -4.73 -21.63
CA ARG A 125 5.11 -4.48 -21.16
C ARG A 125 5.05 -4.08 -19.70
N SER A 126 5.76 -4.83 -18.85
CA SER A 126 5.78 -4.59 -17.41
C SER A 126 6.49 -3.29 -17.01
N LYS A 127 7.26 -2.66 -17.91
CA LYS A 127 8.01 -1.42 -17.68
C LYS A 127 7.30 -0.17 -18.22
N GLN A 128 6.19 -0.36 -18.95
CA GLN A 128 5.40 0.74 -19.49
C GLN A 128 4.83 1.64 -18.36
N PRO A 129 4.52 2.92 -18.68
CA PRO A 129 3.96 3.86 -17.71
C PRO A 129 2.75 3.27 -16.98
N SER A 130 2.88 3.13 -15.66
CA SER A 130 1.85 2.62 -14.76
C SER A 130 2.20 3.03 -13.32
N ALA A 131 1.27 2.86 -12.38
CA ALA A 131 1.55 3.11 -10.96
C ALA A 131 2.76 2.32 -10.44
N PHE A 132 3.04 1.14 -11.02
CA PHE A 132 4.20 0.32 -10.67
C PHE A 132 5.53 0.95 -11.04
N SER A 133 5.59 1.86 -12.00
CA SER A 133 6.82 2.60 -12.29
C SER A 133 7.23 3.49 -11.12
N LEU A 134 6.25 4.11 -10.45
CA LEU A 134 6.48 4.89 -9.23
C LEU A 134 6.83 3.98 -8.04
N PHE A 135 6.19 2.82 -7.92
CA PHE A 135 6.55 1.86 -6.87
C PHE A 135 7.95 1.29 -7.06
N ARG A 136 8.37 1.02 -8.30
CA ARG A 136 9.74 0.59 -8.59
C ARG A 136 10.74 1.65 -8.16
N ALA A 137 10.47 2.94 -8.42
CA ALA A 137 11.30 4.04 -7.93
C ALA A 137 11.39 4.06 -6.39
N LEU A 138 10.28 3.87 -5.69
CA LEU A 138 10.28 3.79 -4.22
C LEU A 138 10.97 2.54 -3.68
N ILE A 139 10.78 1.38 -4.30
CA ILE A 139 11.45 0.13 -3.90
C ILE A 139 12.97 0.28 -4.07
N GLU A 140 13.40 0.83 -5.20
CA GLU A 140 14.81 1.10 -5.46
C GLU A 140 15.38 2.11 -4.46
N GLU A 141 14.60 3.14 -4.10
CA GLU A 141 15.00 4.12 -3.09
C GLU A 141 15.28 3.45 -1.73
N PHE A 142 14.43 2.52 -1.30
CA PHE A 142 14.52 1.92 0.04
C PHE A 142 15.29 0.59 0.12
N ARG A 143 15.91 0.12 -0.97
CA ARG A 143 16.60 -1.19 -1.06
C ARG A 143 17.79 -1.42 -0.11
N GLY A 144 18.29 -0.37 0.55
CA GLY A 144 19.53 -0.39 1.31
C GLY A 144 19.50 -1.13 2.65
N GLU A 145 18.33 -1.62 3.08
CA GLU A 145 18.16 -2.32 4.35
C GLU A 145 18.02 -3.84 4.18
N GLU A 146 18.86 -4.60 4.88
CA GLU A 146 18.70 -6.04 5.02
C GLU A 146 17.45 -6.38 5.85
N ASP A 147 16.68 -7.37 5.36
CA ASP A 147 15.41 -7.80 5.93
C ASP A 147 14.42 -6.65 6.19
N SER A 148 14.34 -5.69 5.25
CA SER A 148 13.39 -4.59 5.40
C SER A 148 11.95 -5.10 5.51
N ARG A 149 11.21 -4.47 6.42
CA ARG A 149 9.79 -4.69 6.68
C ARG A 149 8.95 -3.47 6.34
N LEU A 150 9.56 -2.42 5.78
CA LEU A 150 8.84 -1.26 5.27
C LEU A 150 8.00 -1.71 4.07
N GLY A 151 6.70 -1.44 4.11
CA GLY A 151 5.77 -1.98 3.12
C GLY A 151 4.78 -0.95 2.60
N LEU A 152 4.53 -1.01 1.29
CA LEU A 152 3.32 -0.50 0.67
C LEU A 152 2.33 -1.66 0.61
N VAL A 153 1.26 -1.59 1.40
CA VAL A 153 0.32 -2.72 1.56
C VAL A 153 -1.11 -2.28 1.34
N GLY A 154 -1.86 -3.06 0.56
CA GLY A 154 -3.27 -2.78 0.29
C GLY A 154 -3.80 -3.62 -0.87
N ALA A 155 -4.74 -3.05 -1.61
CA ALA A 155 -5.49 -3.76 -2.64
C ALA A 155 -5.12 -3.28 -4.05
N PHE A 156 -5.10 -4.25 -4.97
CA PHE A 156 -5.03 -4.04 -6.41
C PHE A 156 -6.40 -4.42 -6.99
N GLY A 157 -7.08 -3.46 -7.60
CA GLY A 157 -8.38 -3.65 -8.22
C GLY A 157 -8.28 -4.36 -9.56
N TYR A 158 -9.35 -5.00 -9.99
CA TYR A 158 -9.41 -5.71 -11.27
C TYR A 158 -9.09 -4.79 -12.46
N ASP A 159 -9.62 -3.55 -12.42
CA ASP A 159 -9.49 -2.58 -13.50
C ASP A 159 -8.03 -2.08 -13.69
N LEU A 160 -7.13 -2.37 -12.75
CA LEU A 160 -5.69 -2.13 -12.91
C LEU A 160 -5.12 -2.81 -14.16
N LEU A 161 -5.71 -3.94 -14.58
CA LEU A 161 -5.34 -4.66 -15.80
C LEU A 161 -5.40 -3.76 -17.05
N PHE A 162 -6.34 -2.82 -17.11
CA PHE A 162 -6.52 -1.92 -18.26
C PHE A 162 -5.37 -0.92 -18.44
N GLN A 163 -4.46 -0.81 -17.46
CA GLN A 163 -3.22 -0.03 -17.64
C GLN A 163 -2.16 -0.77 -18.45
N PHE A 164 -2.28 -2.09 -18.60
CA PHE A 164 -1.32 -2.95 -19.30
C PHE A 164 -1.88 -3.57 -20.56
N GLU A 165 -3.20 -3.71 -20.64
CA GLU A 165 -3.88 -4.31 -21.79
C GLU A 165 -4.90 -3.33 -22.39
N PRO A 166 -4.81 -3.03 -23.69
CA PRO A 166 -5.74 -2.14 -24.38
C PRO A 166 -7.08 -2.84 -24.64
N ILE A 167 -7.79 -3.21 -23.57
CA ILE A 167 -9.10 -3.87 -23.62
C ILE A 167 -10.19 -2.81 -23.53
N GLU A 168 -11.15 -2.87 -24.45
CA GLU A 168 -12.31 -1.98 -24.44
C GLU A 168 -13.25 -2.29 -23.25
N LYS A 169 -13.58 -1.27 -22.47
CA LYS A 169 -14.49 -1.39 -21.31
C LYS A 169 -15.93 -1.48 -21.81
N LYS A 170 -16.55 -2.66 -21.65
CA LYS A 170 -17.97 -2.88 -22.02
C LYS A 170 -19.00 -2.39 -21.00
N LEU A 171 -18.58 -2.22 -19.75
CA LEU A 171 -19.45 -1.85 -18.64
C LEU A 171 -19.00 -0.50 -18.07
N PRO A 172 -19.94 0.38 -17.67
CA PRO A 172 -19.59 1.64 -17.04
C PRO A 172 -18.82 1.40 -15.73
N ARG A 173 -17.97 2.35 -15.36
CA ARG A 173 -17.22 2.35 -14.10
C ARG A 173 -17.54 3.61 -13.32
N SER A 174 -17.88 3.47 -12.04
CA SER A 174 -18.11 4.61 -11.16
C SER A 174 -17.42 4.40 -9.82
N GLY A 175 -16.41 5.22 -9.53
CA GLY A 175 -15.81 5.32 -8.19
C GLY A 175 -14.93 4.13 -7.75
N HIS A 176 -14.61 3.19 -8.64
CA HIS A 176 -13.68 2.10 -8.33
C HIS A 176 -12.24 2.59 -8.40
N LYS A 177 -11.44 2.20 -7.41
CA LYS A 177 -10.00 2.42 -7.38
C LYS A 177 -9.32 1.26 -8.07
N ASP A 178 -8.41 1.55 -8.98
CA ASP A 178 -7.56 0.51 -9.57
C ASP A 178 -6.50 0.04 -8.56
N LEU A 179 -6.15 0.91 -7.62
CA LEU A 179 -5.17 0.63 -6.59
C LEU A 179 -5.46 1.44 -5.33
N HIS A 180 -5.28 0.83 -4.17
CA HIS A 180 -5.27 1.53 -2.88
C HIS A 180 -4.27 0.86 -1.94
N LEU A 181 -3.11 1.51 -1.75
CA LEU A 181 -2.03 1.05 -0.87
C LEU A 181 -1.82 2.03 0.29
N PHE A 182 -1.29 1.52 1.40
CA PHE A 182 -0.84 2.31 2.53
C PHE A 182 0.66 2.11 2.75
N LEU A 183 1.38 3.20 3.01
CA LEU A 183 2.74 3.11 3.56
C LEU A 183 2.66 2.74 5.03
N CYS A 184 3.13 1.56 5.39
CA CYS A 184 3.08 1.03 6.75
C CYS A 184 4.42 1.30 7.45
N ASP A 185 4.56 2.49 8.06
CA ASP A 185 5.76 2.88 8.82
C ASP A 185 5.76 2.36 10.27
N ASP A 186 4.71 1.67 10.68
CA ASP A 186 4.57 0.95 11.95
C ASP A 186 3.79 -0.34 11.69
N ILE A 187 4.52 -1.45 11.65
CA ILE A 187 4.01 -2.71 11.14
C ILE A 187 4.40 -3.86 12.07
N TRP A 188 3.47 -4.80 12.20
CA TRP A 188 3.52 -5.93 13.10
C TRP A 188 3.50 -7.22 12.32
N PHE A 189 4.35 -8.15 12.70
CA PHE A 189 4.43 -9.50 12.15
C PHE A 189 4.27 -10.49 13.28
N MET A 190 3.21 -11.30 13.22
CA MET A 190 2.98 -12.40 14.15
C MET A 190 3.23 -13.71 13.43
N ASP A 191 4.35 -14.35 13.76
CA ASP A 191 4.66 -15.71 13.34
C ASP A 191 4.00 -16.67 14.34
N ARG A 192 2.90 -17.31 13.93
CA ARG A 192 2.15 -18.24 14.78
C ARG A 192 2.88 -19.57 14.99
N LYS A 193 3.88 -19.89 14.16
CA LYS A 193 4.68 -21.12 14.27
C LYS A 193 5.82 -20.94 15.28
N LYS A 194 6.48 -19.79 15.25
CA LYS A 194 7.53 -19.43 16.21
C LYS A 194 7.00 -18.85 17.52
N GLU A 195 5.69 -18.57 17.57
CA GLU A 195 5.01 -17.88 18.67
C GLU A 195 5.68 -16.53 19.00
N GLN A 196 5.97 -15.75 17.95
CA GLN A 196 6.67 -14.47 18.07
C GLN A 196 5.88 -13.36 17.40
N ILE A 197 5.87 -12.20 18.07
CA ILE A 197 5.38 -10.95 17.51
C ILE A 197 6.54 -9.98 17.45
N GLU A 198 6.81 -9.47 16.26
CA GLU A 198 7.80 -8.43 16.00
C GLU A 198 7.09 -7.18 15.48
N ARG A 199 7.51 -6.02 15.99
CA ARG A 199 7.06 -4.71 15.54
C ARG A 199 8.25 -3.97 14.96
N PHE A 200 8.04 -3.39 13.78
CA PHE A 200 9.00 -2.56 13.08
C PHE A 200 8.43 -1.16 12.91
N GLN A 201 9.18 -0.17 13.36
CA GLN A 201 8.82 1.24 13.27
C GLN A 201 9.88 1.99 12.50
N TYR A 202 9.46 2.83 11.57
CA TYR A 202 10.31 3.57 10.66
C TYR A 202 10.18 5.06 10.90
N ASP A 203 11.29 5.76 10.94
CA ASP A 203 11.37 7.22 10.89
C ASP A 203 12.27 7.64 9.72
N PHE A 204 11.91 8.74 9.07
CA PHE A 204 12.52 9.23 7.84
C PHE A 204 12.99 10.66 8.07
N ALA A 205 14.16 11.02 7.54
CA ALA A 205 14.63 12.39 7.53
C ALA A 205 15.37 12.71 6.23
N LEU A 206 15.20 13.94 5.74
CA LEU A 206 15.93 14.50 4.60
C LEU A 206 16.09 16.00 4.87
N GLU A 207 17.33 16.48 4.89
CA GLU A 207 17.65 17.87 5.26
C GLU A 207 17.00 18.24 6.61
N GLU A 208 16.19 19.30 6.65
CA GLU A 208 15.47 19.79 7.85
C GLU A 208 14.12 19.06 8.10
N ILE A 209 13.71 18.17 7.19
CA ILE A 209 12.43 17.47 7.27
C ILE A 209 12.65 16.15 8.00
N SER A 210 11.88 15.89 9.05
CA SER A 210 11.97 14.64 9.82
C SER A 210 10.62 14.19 10.35
N THR A 211 10.41 12.87 10.41
CA THR A 211 9.27 12.27 11.12
C THR A 211 9.60 11.89 12.56
N ALA A 212 10.86 11.97 12.99
CA ALA A 212 11.27 11.62 14.34
C ALA A 212 10.51 12.48 15.38
N GLY A 213 9.98 11.84 16.41
CA GLY A 213 9.20 12.51 17.46
C GLY A 213 7.74 12.82 17.10
N LEU A 214 7.34 12.69 15.83
CA LEU A 214 5.94 12.84 15.43
C LEU A 214 5.12 11.60 15.80
N LYS A 215 3.90 11.83 16.29
CA LYS A 215 2.97 10.76 16.69
C LYS A 215 2.45 10.00 15.47
N ARG A 216 2.27 8.68 15.65
CA ARG A 216 1.61 7.79 14.68
C ARG A 216 0.10 7.80 14.93
N GLU A 217 -0.52 8.91 14.60
CA GLU A 217 -1.96 9.15 14.77
C GLU A 217 -2.73 8.89 13.48
N GLY A 218 -4.04 8.67 13.58
CA GLY A 218 -4.89 8.46 12.42
C GLY A 218 -6.26 9.07 12.64
N GLU A 219 -6.85 9.60 11.58
CA GLU A 219 -8.23 10.06 11.63
C GLU A 219 -9.19 8.92 11.99
N THR A 220 -10.26 9.26 12.70
CA THR A 220 -11.31 8.28 13.00
C THR A 220 -12.16 8.09 11.74
N VAL A 221 -12.19 6.87 11.22
CA VAL A 221 -13.04 6.49 10.08
C VAL A 221 -14.46 6.24 10.57
N ARG A 222 -15.44 6.71 9.80
CA ARG A 222 -16.84 6.41 10.09
C ARG A 222 -17.11 4.94 9.84
N ARG A 223 -17.74 4.27 10.80
CA ARG A 223 -18.23 2.91 10.60
C ARG A 223 -19.23 2.90 9.45
N PRO A 224 -19.07 2.05 8.43
CA PRO A 224 -20.05 1.96 7.37
C PRO A 224 -21.40 1.54 7.97
N ALA A 225 -22.48 2.12 7.44
CA ALA A 225 -23.82 1.68 7.82
C ALA A 225 -23.96 0.19 7.50
N LYS A 226 -24.59 -0.58 8.41
CA LYS A 226 -24.96 -1.96 8.09
C LYS A 226 -25.93 -1.90 6.91
N GLN A 227 -25.49 -2.36 5.75
CA GLN A 227 -26.39 -2.63 4.65
C GLN A 227 -27.11 -3.95 4.95
N ALA A 228 -28.43 -3.96 4.78
CA ALA A 228 -29.15 -5.23 4.74
C ALA A 228 -28.58 -6.06 3.58
N ALA A 229 -28.42 -7.37 3.80
CA ALA A 229 -28.07 -8.26 2.69
C ALA A 229 -29.13 -8.08 1.60
N GLY A 230 -28.68 -7.68 0.40
CA GLY A 230 -29.56 -7.67 -0.76
C GLY A 230 -30.04 -9.09 -1.08
N PRO A 231 -31.12 -9.25 -1.85
CA PRO A 231 -31.49 -10.56 -2.37
C PRO A 231 -30.30 -11.13 -3.14
N ILE A 232 -30.05 -12.44 -2.99
CA ILE A 232 -29.07 -13.13 -3.83
C ILE A 232 -29.64 -13.11 -5.25
N VAL A 233 -29.01 -12.33 -6.12
CA VAL A 233 -29.33 -12.27 -7.55
C VAL A 233 -28.29 -13.07 -8.33
N SER A 234 -28.78 -13.90 -9.24
CA SER A 234 -27.95 -14.57 -10.24
C SER A 234 -28.38 -14.09 -11.62
N ASP A 235 -27.41 -13.94 -12.51
CA ASP A 235 -27.62 -13.69 -13.94
C ASP A 235 -28.05 -14.94 -14.71
N HIS A 236 -28.12 -16.09 -14.03
CA HIS A 236 -28.58 -17.36 -14.57
C HIS A 236 -29.72 -17.94 -13.72
N THR A 237 -30.68 -18.60 -14.37
CA THR A 237 -31.52 -19.56 -13.65
C THR A 237 -30.69 -20.80 -13.27
N PRO A 238 -31.13 -21.61 -12.28
CA PRO A 238 -30.49 -22.89 -11.98
C PRO A 238 -30.34 -23.79 -13.21
N GLU A 239 -31.35 -23.82 -14.08
CA GLU A 239 -31.34 -24.62 -15.31
C GLU A 239 -30.31 -24.09 -16.34
N GLU A 240 -30.23 -22.77 -16.52
CA GLU A 240 -29.24 -22.14 -17.41
C GLU A 240 -27.81 -22.36 -16.92
N TYR A 241 -27.59 -22.33 -15.60
CA TYR A 241 -26.30 -22.65 -15.02
C TYR A 241 -25.93 -24.12 -15.24
N MET A 242 -26.87 -25.05 -14.99
CA MET A 242 -26.66 -26.48 -15.19
C MET A 242 -26.36 -26.84 -16.64
N ALA A 243 -26.92 -26.12 -17.62
CA ALA A 243 -26.66 -26.35 -19.04
C ALA A 243 -25.25 -25.92 -19.50
N LYS A 244 -24.50 -25.17 -18.68
CA LYS A 244 -23.13 -24.70 -18.97
C LYS A 244 -22.03 -25.56 -18.34
N VAL A 245 -22.39 -26.60 -17.61
CA VAL A 245 -21.48 -27.59 -16.99
C VAL A 245 -21.57 -28.90 -17.76
#